data_AF-A0A2V9YCG1-F1
#
_entry.id   AF-A0A2V9YCG1-F1
#
_cell.length_a   1.000
_cell.length_b   1.000
_cell.length_c   1.000
_cell.angle_alpha   90.00
_cell.angle_beta   90.00
_cell.angle_gamma   90.00
#
_symmetry.space_group_name_H-M   'P 1'
#
loop_
_entity.id
_entity.type
_entity.pdbx_description
1 polymer ?
#
loop_
_entity_poly.entity_id
_entity_poly.type
_entity_poly.pdbx_seq_one_letter_code
_entity_poly.pdbx_strand_id
1 'polypeptide(L)'
;MPLGDPQDQQPVDSTNYVKAAFRWQYNWITLAGAGAFALISGTALPILLAAGLELMYLAIVPQSSRFRRLVRSWQFAEEQLKHQQKLNEMLRNLSPEMQSRYVHCAQICGSIRSNFAQLSSQSQVFLQQIDTSLQGLLSGYARLLVAAAQQEQYMRSTARDEIKREITALQKNMSGEPQRVQEINQKRIEILNKRLEKFDKISENCKVVDAQIAAVEDVLLLVRDQSVTMRDPQQVSDRLDSLVHDVEQTEQTVQQVETIFSDMSPDLNGLMSLDDTTTSSGPNRVRIQN
;
A
#
# COMPACT_ATOMS: atom_id res chain seq x y z
N MET A 1 -25.32 36.04 1.99
CA MET A 1 -24.52 36.14 0.75
C MET A 1 -23.45 37.20 0.97
N PRO A 2 -22.18 37.04 0.55
CA PRO A 2 -21.51 35.92 -0.15
C PRO A 2 -20.44 35.22 0.74
N LEU A 3 -20.11 33.92 0.59
CA LEU A 3 -19.34 33.18 -0.44
C LEU A 3 -17.81 33.38 -0.37
N GLY A 4 -17.11 32.27 -0.13
CA GLY A 4 -15.67 32.04 -0.31
C GLY A 4 -15.42 30.53 -0.30
N ASP A 5 -14.87 30.02 -1.40
CA ASP A 5 -14.93 28.64 -1.93
C ASP A 5 -14.27 27.51 -1.10
N PRO A 6 -14.67 26.25 -1.40
CA PRO A 6 -13.71 25.17 -1.58
C PRO A 6 -13.72 24.70 -3.04
N GLN A 7 -12.76 25.17 -3.84
CA GLN A 7 -12.33 24.46 -5.04
C GLN A 7 -11.21 23.49 -4.67
N ASP A 8 -11.51 22.21 -4.87
CA ASP A 8 -10.67 21.19 -5.52
C ASP A 8 -10.97 19.79 -4.96
N GLN A 9 -12.18 19.31 -5.25
CA GLN A 9 -12.45 17.88 -5.33
C GLN A 9 -12.40 17.50 -6.81
N GLN A 10 -11.28 16.92 -7.22
CA GLN A 10 -11.15 16.31 -8.53
C GLN A 10 -12.28 15.27 -8.74
N PRO A 11 -12.94 15.26 -9.90
CA PRO A 11 -14.05 14.35 -10.16
C PRO A 11 -13.51 12.92 -10.25
N VAL A 12 -13.80 12.11 -9.23
CA VAL A 12 -13.57 10.66 -9.22
C VAL A 12 -14.47 10.00 -10.26
N ASP A 13 -13.94 9.87 -11.47
CA ASP A 13 -14.25 8.93 -12.56
C ASP A 13 -15.65 8.28 -12.53
N SER A 14 -16.67 9.11 -12.78
CA SER A 14 -18.07 8.71 -13.01
C SER A 14 -18.21 7.70 -14.16
N THR A 15 -17.24 7.68 -15.07
CA THR A 15 -17.12 6.81 -16.23
C THR A 15 -17.08 5.31 -15.86
N ASN A 16 -16.49 4.96 -14.72
CA ASN A 16 -16.33 3.56 -14.32
C ASN A 16 -17.62 2.98 -13.69
N TYR A 17 -18.42 3.84 -13.04
CA TYR A 17 -19.70 3.46 -12.43
C TYR A 17 -20.79 3.15 -13.47
N VAL A 18 -20.85 3.92 -14.55
CA VAL A 18 -21.78 3.69 -15.67
C VAL A 18 -21.42 2.40 -16.42
N LYS A 19 -20.12 2.14 -16.59
CA LYS A 19 -19.60 0.95 -17.28
C LYS A 19 -19.83 -0.35 -16.50
N ALA A 20 -19.79 -0.30 -15.16
CA ALA A 20 -20.08 -1.44 -14.30
C ALA A 20 -21.59 -1.81 -14.30
N ALA A 21 -22.49 -0.83 -14.41
CA ALA A 21 -23.93 -1.06 -14.48
C ALA A 21 -24.37 -1.72 -15.81
N PHE A 22 -23.65 -1.47 -16.91
CA PHE A 22 -23.91 -2.09 -18.21
C PHE A 22 -23.65 -3.60 -18.26
N ARG A 23 -22.94 -4.16 -17.27
CA ARG A 23 -22.47 -5.55 -17.27
C ARG A 23 -23.30 -6.49 -16.39
N TRP A 24 -24.50 -6.07 -15.97
CA TRP A 24 -25.47 -6.92 -15.27
C TRP A 24 -26.56 -7.41 -16.23
N GLN A 25 -26.84 -8.71 -16.17
CA GLN A 25 -27.49 -9.57 -17.19
C GLN A 25 -28.91 -9.18 -17.62
N TYR A 26 -29.52 -8.17 -17.00
CA TYR A 26 -30.89 -7.74 -17.32
C TYR A 26 -30.98 -6.98 -18.65
N ASN A 27 -29.93 -6.25 -19.04
CA ASN A 27 -29.97 -5.42 -20.25
C ASN A 27 -30.05 -6.26 -21.54
N TRP A 28 -29.43 -7.44 -21.54
CA TRP A 28 -29.46 -8.35 -22.67
C TRP A 28 -30.82 -9.02 -22.85
N ILE A 29 -31.55 -9.29 -21.76
CA ILE A 29 -32.89 -9.90 -21.82
C ILE A 29 -33.92 -8.89 -22.31
N THR A 30 -33.86 -7.64 -21.84
CA THR A 30 -34.72 -6.55 -22.34
C THR A 30 -34.39 -6.18 -23.78
N LEU A 31 -33.11 -6.12 -24.17
CA LEU A 31 -32.71 -5.82 -25.55
C LEU A 31 -33.10 -6.97 -26.51
N ALA A 32 -32.92 -8.23 -26.10
CA ALA A 32 -33.34 -9.39 -26.88
C ALA A 32 -34.87 -9.47 -27.02
N GLY A 33 -35.62 -9.18 -25.94
CA GLY A 33 -37.08 -9.11 -25.97
C GLY A 33 -37.61 -7.96 -26.84
N ALA A 34 -37.00 -6.77 -26.75
CA ALA A 34 -37.34 -5.62 -27.56
C ALA A 34 -36.99 -5.83 -29.05
N GLY A 35 -35.87 -6.47 -29.35
CA GLY A 35 -35.47 -6.82 -30.71
C GLY A 35 -36.41 -7.84 -31.37
N ALA A 36 -36.81 -8.88 -30.63
CA ALA A 36 -37.80 -9.86 -31.10
C ALA A 36 -39.17 -9.20 -31.35
N PHE A 37 -39.61 -8.31 -30.45
CA PHE A 37 -40.88 -7.61 -30.58
C PHE A 37 -40.89 -6.57 -31.71
N ALA A 38 -39.77 -5.90 -31.97
CA ALA A 38 -39.64 -4.96 -33.09
C ALA A 38 -39.66 -5.65 -34.45
N LEU A 39 -39.07 -6.84 -34.56
CA LEU A 39 -39.14 -7.67 -35.78
C LEU A 39 -40.57 -8.15 -36.05
N ILE A 40 -41.33 -8.50 -35.00
CA ILE A 40 -42.73 -8.93 -35.12
C ILE A 40 -43.66 -7.74 -35.43
N SER A 41 -43.40 -6.57 -34.83
CA SER A 41 -44.26 -5.39 -34.96
C SER A 41 -43.95 -4.52 -36.19
N GLY A 42 -42.83 -4.73 -36.88
CA GLY A 42 -42.43 -3.97 -38.07
C GLY A 42 -42.14 -2.48 -37.83
N THR A 43 -42.00 -2.05 -36.57
CA THR A 43 -41.81 -0.65 -36.19
C THR A 43 -40.65 -0.51 -35.20
N ALA A 44 -39.90 0.59 -35.30
CA ALA A 44 -38.75 0.88 -34.40
C ALA A 44 -39.18 1.48 -33.03
N LEU A 45 -40.48 1.71 -32.84
CA LEU A 45 -41.06 2.35 -31.65
C LEU A 45 -40.76 1.59 -30.34
N PRO A 46 -40.83 0.24 -30.29
CA PRO A 46 -40.47 -0.54 -29.09
C PRO A 46 -39.00 -0.41 -28.70
N ILE A 47 -38.09 -0.28 -29.68
CA ILE A 47 -36.64 -0.10 -29.44
C ILE A 47 -36.40 1.29 -28.83
N LEU A 48 -37.07 2.32 -29.35
CA LEU A 48 -36.94 3.69 -28.87
C LEU A 48 -37.51 3.84 -27.44
N LEU A 49 -38.61 3.15 -27.15
CA LEU A 49 -39.21 3.11 -25.81
C LEU A 49 -38.32 2.35 -24.81
N ALA A 50 -37.71 1.23 -25.22
CA ALA A 50 -36.72 0.51 -24.43
C ALA A 50 -35.49 1.38 -24.11
N ALA A 51 -34.93 2.07 -25.12
CA ALA A 51 -33.82 3.00 -24.94
C ALA A 51 -34.19 4.19 -24.02
N GLY A 52 -35.42 4.71 -24.13
CA GLY A 52 -35.92 5.78 -23.27
C GLY A 52 -36.08 5.35 -21.81
N LEU A 53 -36.61 4.14 -21.57
CA LEU A 53 -36.71 3.57 -20.22
C LEU A 53 -35.34 3.26 -19.62
N GLU A 54 -34.37 2.83 -20.43
CA GLU A 54 -33.00 2.58 -20.01
C GLU A 54 -32.28 3.88 -19.59
N LEU A 55 -32.48 4.97 -20.34
CA LEU A 55 -32.00 6.31 -19.96
C LEU A 55 -32.67 6.80 -18.67
N MET A 56 -33.97 6.56 -18.49
CA MET A 56 -34.69 6.92 -17.26
C MET A 56 -34.17 6.11 -16.06
N TYR A 57 -33.89 4.82 -16.24
CA TYR A 57 -33.31 3.96 -15.22
C TYR A 57 -31.89 4.39 -14.83
N LEU A 58 -31.03 4.69 -15.82
CA LEU A 58 -29.67 5.21 -15.61
C LEU A 58 -29.63 6.58 -14.93
N ALA A 59 -30.67 7.40 -15.07
CA ALA A 59 -30.77 8.69 -14.36
C ALA A 59 -31.16 8.52 -12.88
N ILE A 60 -31.94 7.49 -12.54
CA ILE A 60 -32.50 7.27 -11.19
C ILE A 60 -31.57 6.43 -10.30
N VAL A 61 -30.95 5.38 -10.84
CA VAL A 61 -30.10 4.43 -10.08
C VAL A 61 -28.89 5.07 -9.37
N PRO A 62 -28.14 6.03 -9.96
CA PRO A 62 -26.97 6.64 -9.31
C PRO A 62 -27.29 7.49 -8.08
N GLN A 63 -28.57 7.81 -7.86
CA GLN A 63 -29.04 8.58 -6.69
C GLN A 63 -29.30 7.70 -5.46
N SER A 64 -29.31 6.37 -5.61
CA SER A 64 -29.55 5.47 -4.47
C SER A 64 -28.27 5.22 -3.65
N SER A 65 -28.27 5.64 -2.39
CA SER A 65 -27.15 5.48 -1.44
C SER A 65 -26.79 4.01 -1.19
N ARG A 66 -27.75 3.09 -1.34
CA ARG A 66 -27.52 1.65 -1.18
C ARG A 66 -26.75 1.02 -2.35
N PHE A 67 -26.97 1.46 -3.59
CA PHE A 67 -26.21 0.98 -4.74
C PHE A 67 -24.76 1.47 -4.71
N ARG A 68 -24.54 2.75 -4.34
CA ARG A 68 -23.19 3.27 -4.09
C ARG A 68 -22.47 2.51 -2.98
N ARG A 69 -23.17 2.15 -1.89
CA ARG A 69 -22.59 1.37 -0.79
C ARG A 69 -22.25 -0.07 -1.21
N LEU A 70 -23.06 -0.69 -2.05
CA LEU A 70 -22.84 -2.05 -2.57
C LEU A 70 -21.69 -2.09 -3.57
N VAL A 71 -21.65 -1.18 -4.54
CA VAL A 71 -20.54 -1.09 -5.52
C VAL A 71 -19.23 -0.76 -4.81
N ARG A 72 -19.27 0.14 -3.82
CA ARG A 72 -18.11 0.45 -2.98
C ARG A 72 -17.65 -0.78 -2.19
N SER A 73 -18.57 -1.60 -1.68
CA SER A 73 -18.19 -2.85 -1.00
C SER A 73 -17.53 -3.88 -1.93
N TRP A 74 -17.92 -3.93 -3.21
CA TRP A 74 -17.30 -4.81 -4.21
C TRP A 74 -15.93 -4.31 -4.64
N GLN A 75 -15.77 -3.01 -4.86
CA GLN A 75 -14.47 -2.40 -5.16
C GLN A 75 -13.49 -2.62 -4.02
N PHE A 76 -13.91 -2.37 -2.77
CA PHE A 76 -13.07 -2.65 -1.61
C PHE A 76 -12.75 -4.14 -1.44
N ALA A 77 -13.70 -5.04 -1.71
CA ALA A 77 -13.43 -6.48 -1.64
C ALA A 77 -12.43 -6.95 -2.72
N GLU A 78 -12.53 -6.40 -3.93
CA GLU A 78 -11.62 -6.74 -5.04
C GLU A 78 -10.20 -6.18 -4.80
N GLU A 79 -10.09 -4.96 -4.26
CA GLU A 79 -8.82 -4.38 -3.83
C GLU A 79 -8.17 -5.20 -2.71
N GLN A 80 -8.94 -5.64 -1.72
CA GLN A 80 -8.44 -6.50 -0.64
C GLN A 80 -7.96 -7.85 -1.15
N LEU A 81 -8.67 -8.48 -2.10
CA LEU A 81 -8.24 -9.73 -2.71
C LEU A 81 -6.92 -9.57 -3.49
N LYS A 82 -6.79 -8.50 -4.28
CA LYS A 82 -5.53 -8.19 -4.99
C LYS A 82 -4.39 -7.95 -4.01
N HIS A 83 -4.66 -7.23 -2.92
CA HIS A 83 -3.67 -6.99 -1.87
C HIS A 83 -3.23 -8.30 -1.20
N GLN A 84 -4.18 -9.18 -0.85
CA GLN A 84 -3.86 -10.50 -0.29
C GLN A 84 -3.08 -11.40 -1.27
N GLN A 85 -3.39 -11.34 -2.56
CA GLN A 85 -2.64 -12.09 -3.58
C GLN A 85 -1.19 -11.59 -3.65
N LYS A 86 -0.99 -10.26 -3.70
CA LYS A 86 0.34 -9.65 -3.69
C LYS A 86 1.13 -10.02 -2.43
N LEU A 87 0.50 -10.00 -1.26
CA LEU A 87 1.13 -10.41 -0.01
C LEU A 87 1.52 -11.89 -0.04
N ASN A 88 0.66 -12.78 -0.56
CA ASN A 88 0.99 -14.19 -0.73
C ASN A 88 2.17 -14.42 -1.68
N GLU A 89 2.25 -13.66 -2.77
CA GLU A 89 3.40 -13.70 -3.66
C GLU A 89 4.68 -13.23 -2.95
N MET A 90 4.60 -12.15 -2.17
CA MET A 90 5.73 -11.67 -1.37
C MET A 90 6.16 -12.72 -0.33
N LEU A 91 5.23 -13.32 0.41
CA LEU A 91 5.48 -14.40 1.37
C LEU A 91 6.20 -15.59 0.76
N ARG A 92 5.89 -15.95 -0.50
CA ARG A 92 6.58 -17.05 -1.20
C ARG A 92 8.05 -16.74 -1.50
N ASN A 93 8.38 -15.46 -1.64
CA ASN A 93 9.75 -15.00 -1.90
C ASN A 93 10.57 -14.79 -0.62
N LEU A 94 9.96 -14.90 0.57
CA LEU A 94 10.67 -14.77 1.85
C LEU A 94 11.59 -15.97 2.10
N SER A 95 12.54 -15.82 3.03
CA SER A 95 13.38 -16.91 3.49
C SER A 95 12.55 -18.05 4.09
N PRO A 96 13.03 -19.31 4.03
CA PRO A 96 12.29 -20.46 4.56
C PRO A 96 12.01 -20.34 6.07
N GLU A 97 12.88 -19.65 6.80
CA GLU A 97 12.70 -19.40 8.23
C GLU A 97 11.48 -18.49 8.49
N MET A 98 11.36 -17.37 7.78
CA MET A 98 10.23 -16.44 7.94
C MET A 98 8.91 -17.07 7.47
N GLN A 99 8.95 -17.90 6.41
CA GLN A 99 7.78 -18.67 5.98
C GLN A 99 7.32 -19.64 7.07
N SER A 100 8.27 -20.35 7.71
CA SER A 100 7.96 -21.26 8.82
C SER A 100 7.33 -20.52 10.01
N ARG A 101 7.84 -19.34 10.36
CA ARG A 101 7.26 -18.50 11.43
C ARG A 101 5.81 -18.11 11.11
N TYR A 102 5.54 -17.68 9.88
CA TYR A 102 4.18 -17.38 9.43
C TYR A 102 3.24 -18.59 9.53
N VAL A 103 3.67 -19.76 9.05
CA VAL A 103 2.86 -20.98 9.11
C VAL A 103 2.57 -21.38 10.55
N HIS A 104 3.57 -21.30 11.44
CA HIS A 104 3.39 -21.58 12.86
C HIS A 104 2.39 -20.62 13.52
N CYS A 105 2.50 -19.32 13.23
CA CYS A 105 1.58 -18.29 13.69
C CYS A 105 0.13 -18.57 13.22
N ALA A 106 -0.04 -18.92 11.93
CA ALA A 106 -1.34 -19.29 11.38
C ALA A 106 -1.95 -20.55 12.04
N GLN A 107 -1.12 -21.54 12.38
CA GLN A 107 -1.55 -22.74 13.11
C GLN A 107 -2.02 -22.40 14.53
N ILE A 108 -1.34 -21.48 15.22
CA ILE A 108 -1.77 -21.00 16.54
C ILE A 108 -3.13 -20.30 16.43
N CYS A 109 -3.32 -19.39 15.47
CA CYS A 109 -4.62 -18.75 15.21
C CYS A 109 -5.73 -19.78 14.95
N GLY A 110 -5.45 -20.81 14.16
CA GLY A 110 -6.40 -21.91 13.89
C GLY A 110 -6.77 -22.69 15.16
N SER A 111 -5.78 -22.92 16.04
CA SER A 111 -5.99 -23.61 17.32
C SER A 111 -6.81 -22.77 18.30
N ILE A 112 -6.57 -21.45 18.35
CA ILE A 112 -7.38 -20.52 19.14
C ILE A 112 -8.83 -20.57 18.68
N ARG A 113 -9.05 -20.46 17.35
CA ARG A 113 -10.39 -20.51 16.76
C ARG A 113 -11.12 -21.82 17.08
N SER A 114 -10.46 -22.96 16.95
CA SER A 114 -11.08 -24.27 17.24
C SER A 114 -11.44 -24.41 18.72
N ASN A 115 -10.58 -23.93 19.62
CA ASN A 115 -10.84 -23.94 21.06
C ASN A 115 -12.08 -23.12 21.42
N PHE A 116 -12.22 -21.91 20.86
CA PHE A 116 -13.41 -21.09 21.11
C PHE A 116 -14.66 -21.63 20.40
N ALA A 117 -14.53 -22.31 19.25
CA ALA A 117 -15.66 -22.85 18.49
C ALA A 117 -16.35 -24.02 19.22
N GLN A 118 -15.64 -24.72 20.09
CA GLN A 118 -16.20 -25.81 20.92
C GLN A 118 -17.00 -25.29 22.13
N LEU A 119 -17.01 -23.98 22.38
CA LEU A 119 -17.66 -23.39 23.55
C LEU A 119 -19.16 -23.08 23.30
N SER A 120 -19.88 -22.90 24.41
CA SER A 120 -21.34 -22.71 24.49
C SER A 120 -21.92 -21.61 23.59
N SER A 121 -23.25 -21.58 23.42
CA SER A 121 -23.96 -20.60 22.57
C SER A 121 -23.68 -19.12 22.91
N GLN A 122 -23.26 -18.80 24.13
CA GLN A 122 -22.93 -17.43 24.56
C GLN A 122 -21.57 -16.93 24.03
N SER A 123 -20.61 -17.82 23.77
CA SER A 123 -19.31 -17.44 23.17
C SER A 123 -19.39 -17.26 21.65
N GLN A 124 -20.51 -17.64 21.01
CA GLN A 124 -20.66 -17.52 19.55
C GLN A 124 -20.67 -16.07 19.05
N VAL A 125 -21.10 -15.12 19.88
CA VAL A 125 -21.05 -13.69 19.53
C VAL A 125 -19.60 -13.19 19.49
N PHE A 126 -18.77 -13.61 20.44
CA PHE A 126 -17.35 -13.23 20.51
C PHE A 126 -16.49 -13.97 19.48
N LEU A 127 -16.92 -15.16 19.03
CA LEU A 127 -16.22 -15.93 18.02
C LEU A 127 -16.00 -15.16 16.72
N GLN A 128 -17.00 -14.40 16.26
CA GLN A 128 -16.86 -13.60 15.05
C GLN A 128 -15.85 -12.46 15.23
N GLN A 129 -15.84 -11.83 16.40
CA GLN A 129 -14.89 -10.75 16.70
C GLN A 129 -13.47 -11.30 16.80
N ILE A 130 -13.25 -12.33 17.62
CA ILE A 130 -11.95 -13.02 17.74
C ILE A 130 -11.45 -13.51 16.38
N ASP A 131 -12.33 -14.08 15.56
CA ASP A 131 -11.96 -14.52 14.22
C ASP A 131 -11.49 -13.37 13.34
N THR A 132 -12.21 -12.25 13.36
CA THR A 132 -11.86 -11.04 12.62
C THR A 132 -10.52 -10.47 13.09
N SER A 133 -10.32 -10.36 14.41
CA SER A 133 -9.08 -9.85 15.00
C SER A 133 -7.88 -10.76 14.69
N LEU A 134 -8.05 -12.09 14.77
CA LEU A 134 -7.00 -13.06 14.40
C LEU A 134 -6.64 -12.99 12.91
N GLN A 135 -7.63 -12.80 12.03
CA GLN A 135 -7.38 -12.62 10.60
C GLN A 135 -6.65 -11.30 10.32
N GLY A 136 -7.10 -10.21 10.95
CA GLY A 136 -6.45 -8.90 10.88
C GLY A 136 -4.99 -8.99 11.34
N LEU A 137 -4.77 -9.61 12.50
CA LEU A 137 -3.45 -9.80 13.08
C LEU A 137 -2.55 -10.65 12.20
N LEU A 138 -3.05 -11.78 11.67
CA LEU A 138 -2.27 -12.64 10.78
C LEU A 138 -1.88 -11.89 9.50
N SER A 139 -2.79 -11.05 8.97
CA SER A 139 -2.51 -10.22 7.80
C SER A 139 -1.44 -9.15 8.08
N GLY A 140 -1.50 -8.51 9.26
CA GLY A 140 -0.52 -7.50 9.66
C GLY A 140 0.83 -8.11 9.99
N TYR A 141 0.84 -9.23 10.69
CA TYR A 141 2.04 -10.02 10.96
C TYR A 141 2.75 -10.44 9.66
N ALA A 142 1.99 -10.86 8.64
CA ALA A 142 2.55 -11.16 7.32
C ALA A 142 3.23 -9.93 6.68
N ARG A 143 2.60 -8.75 6.79
CA ARG A 143 3.17 -7.49 6.27
C ARG A 143 4.42 -7.08 7.05
N LEU A 144 4.44 -7.22 8.37
CA LEU A 144 5.62 -7.01 9.20
C LEU A 144 6.78 -7.94 8.79
N LEU A 145 6.51 -9.22 8.56
CA LEU A 145 7.54 -10.17 8.07
C LEU A 145 8.11 -9.75 6.72
N VAL A 146 7.24 -9.31 5.79
CA VAL A 146 7.67 -8.81 4.47
C VAL A 146 8.51 -7.54 4.63
N ALA A 147 8.10 -6.61 5.49
CA ALA A 147 8.85 -5.38 5.78
C ALA A 147 10.22 -5.69 6.38
N ALA A 148 10.30 -6.61 7.35
CA ALA A 148 11.55 -7.05 7.95
C ALA A 148 12.50 -7.66 6.90
N ALA A 149 11.99 -8.54 6.04
CA ALA A 149 12.78 -9.14 4.97
C ALA A 149 13.34 -8.10 3.97
N GLN A 150 12.52 -7.11 3.59
CA GLN A 150 12.95 -6.02 2.71
C GLN A 150 14.02 -5.15 3.36
N GLN A 151 13.85 -4.81 4.65
CA GLN A 151 14.82 -4.03 5.41
C GLN A 151 16.14 -4.79 5.60
N GLU A 152 16.09 -6.09 5.89
CA GLU A 152 17.27 -6.94 5.97
C GLU A 152 18.02 -6.97 4.64
N GLN A 153 17.30 -7.12 3.53
CA GLN A 153 17.89 -7.07 2.19
C GLN A 153 18.54 -5.71 1.91
N TYR A 154 17.87 -4.60 2.27
CA TYR A 154 18.39 -3.25 2.11
C TYR A 154 19.66 -3.01 2.93
N MET A 155 19.70 -3.53 4.18
CA MET A 155 20.87 -3.46 5.05
C MET A 155 22.04 -4.30 4.51
N ARG A 156 21.76 -5.47 3.91
CA ARG A 156 22.78 -6.30 3.27
C ARG A 156 23.36 -5.66 2.02
N SER A 157 22.53 -5.02 1.19
CA SER A 157 22.98 -4.39 -0.05
C SER A 157 23.70 -3.05 0.17
N THR A 158 23.41 -2.35 1.27
CA THR A 158 23.98 -1.03 1.57
C THR A 158 25.09 -1.15 2.62
N ALA A 159 26.35 -1.07 2.19
CA ALA A 159 27.48 -1.07 3.11
C ALA A 159 27.59 0.30 3.80
N ARG A 160 26.97 0.46 4.98
CA ARG A 160 27.07 1.65 5.84
C ARG A 160 28.51 2.15 5.98
N ASP A 161 29.45 1.22 6.14
CA ASP A 161 30.87 1.51 6.31
C ASP A 161 31.54 1.98 5.01
N GLU A 162 31.03 1.60 3.85
CA GLU A 162 31.49 2.12 2.56
C GLU A 162 31.08 3.59 2.39
N ILE A 163 29.83 3.92 2.70
CA ILE A 163 29.34 5.31 2.66
C ILE A 163 30.16 6.20 3.61
N LYS A 164 30.42 5.74 4.84
CA LYS A 164 31.26 6.48 5.81
C LYS A 164 32.69 6.66 5.33
N ARG A 165 33.29 5.62 4.74
CA ARG A 165 34.65 5.70 4.17
C ARG A 165 34.72 6.67 3.01
N GLU A 166 33.73 6.68 2.12
CA GLU A 166 33.65 7.62 1.00
C GLU A 166 33.53 9.07 1.49
N ILE A 167 32.66 9.35 2.48
CA ILE A 167 32.55 10.67 3.11
C ILE A 167 33.90 11.13 3.65
N THR A 168 34.58 10.27 4.42
CA THR A 168 35.86 10.59 5.05
C THR A 168 36.95 10.84 3.99
N ALA A 169 36.96 10.06 2.91
CA ALA A 169 37.90 10.23 1.80
C ALA A 169 37.67 11.56 1.07
N LEU A 170 36.40 11.90 0.75
CA LEU A 170 36.04 13.16 0.12
C LEU A 170 36.42 14.37 0.99
N GLN A 171 36.15 14.30 2.30
CA GLN A 171 36.52 15.36 3.25
C GLN A 171 38.04 15.57 3.33
N LYS A 172 38.82 14.48 3.31
CA LYS A 172 40.29 14.54 3.37
C LYS A 172 40.90 15.15 2.11
N ASN A 173 40.33 14.88 0.94
CA ASN A 173 40.84 15.37 -0.33
C ASN A 173 40.41 16.82 -0.63
N MET A 174 39.43 17.36 0.10
CA MET A 174 38.80 18.65 -0.16
C MET A 174 39.79 19.83 -0.11
N SER A 175 40.82 19.79 0.72
CA SER A 175 41.82 20.87 0.83
C SER A 175 42.81 20.92 -0.33
N GLY A 176 42.96 19.84 -1.10
CA GLY A 176 43.92 19.74 -2.20
C GLY A 176 43.35 20.00 -3.58
N GLU A 177 42.04 20.21 -3.68
CA GLU A 177 41.32 20.28 -4.96
C GLU A 177 40.98 21.71 -5.39
N PRO A 178 40.74 21.96 -6.70
CA PRO A 178 40.26 23.25 -7.20
C PRO A 178 38.89 23.63 -6.62
N GLN A 179 38.63 24.92 -6.43
CA GLN A 179 37.41 25.46 -5.78
C GLN A 179 36.10 24.90 -6.36
N ARG A 180 36.00 24.74 -7.69
CA ARG A 180 34.80 24.16 -8.34
C ARG A 180 34.60 22.68 -8.01
N VAL A 181 35.68 21.93 -7.82
CA VAL A 181 35.63 20.51 -7.42
C VAL A 181 35.29 20.39 -5.92
N GLN A 182 35.78 21.32 -5.09
CA GLN A 182 35.39 21.39 -3.67
C GLN A 182 33.87 21.58 -3.50
N GLU A 183 33.26 22.49 -4.27
CA GLU A 183 31.80 22.69 -4.23
C GLU A 183 31.02 21.43 -4.65
N ILE A 184 31.48 20.72 -5.68
CA ILE A 184 30.88 19.45 -6.12
C ILE A 184 31.03 18.37 -5.04
N ASN A 185 32.23 18.23 -4.47
CA ASN A 185 32.50 17.24 -3.44
C ASN A 185 31.75 17.55 -2.13
N GLN A 186 31.52 18.82 -1.81
CA GLN A 186 30.68 19.23 -0.69
C GLN A 186 29.23 18.81 -0.89
N LYS A 187 28.67 18.99 -2.10
CA LYS A 187 27.35 18.45 -2.45
C LYS A 187 27.30 16.92 -2.40
N ARG A 188 28.34 16.23 -2.87
CA ARG A 188 28.43 14.76 -2.76
C ARG A 188 28.44 14.30 -1.31
N ILE A 189 29.18 14.97 -0.43
CA ILE A 189 29.19 14.69 1.01
C ILE A 189 27.79 14.88 1.60
N GLU A 190 27.07 15.94 1.23
CA GLU A 190 25.69 16.16 1.70
C GLU A 190 24.76 15.00 1.28
N ILE A 191 24.85 14.54 0.03
CA ILE A 191 24.07 13.40 -0.48
C ILE A 191 24.41 12.12 0.31
N LEU A 192 25.70 11.84 0.50
CA LEU A 192 26.14 10.66 1.26
C LEU A 192 25.70 10.72 2.72
N ASN A 193 25.69 11.90 3.35
CA ASN A 193 25.15 12.10 4.69
C ASN A 193 23.64 11.82 4.76
N LYS A 194 22.85 12.32 3.79
CA LYS A 194 21.41 12.02 3.71
C LYS A 194 21.16 10.52 3.53
N ARG A 195 21.96 9.83 2.70
CA ARG A 195 21.91 8.37 2.54
C ARG A 195 22.23 7.64 3.85
N LEU A 196 23.20 8.13 4.60
CA LEU A 196 23.57 7.55 5.90
C LEU A 196 22.48 7.75 6.95
N GLU A 197 21.87 8.95 7.02
CA GLU A 197 20.74 9.22 7.92
C GLU A 197 19.54 8.32 7.60
N LYS A 198 19.22 8.14 6.30
CA LYS A 198 18.18 7.20 5.85
C LYS A 198 18.48 5.78 6.34
N PHE A 199 19.72 5.31 6.17
CA PHE A 199 20.14 3.99 6.63
C PHE A 199 19.95 3.84 8.15
N ASP A 200 20.37 4.83 8.92
CA ASP A 200 20.29 4.79 10.38
C ASP A 200 18.82 4.73 10.85
N LYS A 201 17.92 5.54 10.27
CA LYS A 201 16.47 5.47 10.59
C LYS A 201 15.83 4.14 10.20
N ILE A 202 16.18 3.59 9.02
CA ILE A 202 15.69 2.27 8.62
C ILE A 202 16.19 1.19 9.57
N SER A 203 17.45 1.28 10.03
CA SER A 203 18.02 0.32 10.97
C SER A 203 17.37 0.37 12.36
N GLU A 204 16.95 1.55 12.80
CA GLU A 204 16.19 1.72 14.05
C GLU A 204 14.79 1.12 13.91
N ASN A 205 14.09 1.42 12.82
CA ASN A 205 12.78 0.84 12.53
C ASN A 205 12.82 -0.69 12.41
N CYS A 206 13.89 -1.26 11.86
CA CYS A 206 14.07 -2.71 11.78
C CYS A 206 13.99 -3.35 13.17
N LYS A 207 14.64 -2.75 14.18
CA LYS A 207 14.58 -3.24 15.57
C LYS A 207 13.18 -3.19 16.15
N VAL A 208 12.41 -2.14 15.81
CA VAL A 208 11.02 -1.99 16.25
C VAL A 208 10.15 -3.08 15.60
N VAL A 209 10.31 -3.31 14.29
CA VAL A 209 9.59 -4.37 13.56
C VAL A 209 9.92 -5.74 14.15
N ASP A 210 11.19 -6.05 14.39
CA ASP A 210 11.62 -7.32 14.98
C ASP A 210 11.03 -7.53 16.38
N ALA A 211 11.03 -6.48 17.22
CA ALA A 211 10.42 -6.53 18.53
C ALA A 211 8.90 -6.74 18.46
N GLN A 212 8.21 -6.09 17.49
CA GLN A 212 6.78 -6.24 17.29
C GLN A 212 6.42 -7.65 16.81
N ILE A 213 7.22 -8.24 15.92
CA ILE A 213 7.05 -9.62 15.47
C ILE A 213 7.12 -10.58 16.68
N ALA A 214 8.11 -10.40 17.56
CA ALA A 214 8.24 -11.21 18.78
C ALA A 214 7.05 -11.00 19.74
N ALA A 215 6.63 -9.75 19.95
CA ALA A 215 5.49 -9.42 20.80
C ALA A 215 4.18 -10.07 20.29
N VAL A 216 3.96 -10.08 18.98
CA VAL A 216 2.79 -10.74 18.37
C VAL A 216 2.82 -12.25 18.61
N GLU A 217 3.98 -12.88 18.46
CA GLU A 217 4.15 -14.32 18.73
C GLU A 217 3.85 -14.67 20.20
N ASP A 218 4.39 -13.88 21.13
CA ASP A 218 4.18 -14.08 22.57
C ASP A 218 2.71 -13.91 22.96
N VAL A 219 2.04 -12.88 22.45
CA VAL A 219 0.62 -12.64 22.71
C VAL A 219 -0.23 -13.78 22.13
N LEU A 220 0.09 -14.27 20.93
CA LEU A 220 -0.67 -15.39 20.34
C LEU A 220 -0.50 -16.69 21.12
N LEU A 221 0.70 -16.96 21.64
CA LEU A 221 0.92 -18.09 22.54
C LEU A 221 0.11 -17.93 23.84
N LEU A 222 0.12 -16.74 24.44
CA LEU A 222 -0.68 -16.45 25.62
C LEU A 222 -2.19 -16.62 25.36
N VAL A 223 -2.69 -16.10 24.25
CA VAL A 223 -4.11 -16.22 23.87
C VAL A 223 -4.48 -17.67 23.62
N ARG A 224 -3.60 -18.46 23.00
CA ARG A 224 -3.77 -19.90 22.86
C ARG A 224 -3.92 -20.58 24.22
N ASP A 225 -3.05 -20.31 25.17
CA ASP A 225 -3.11 -20.91 26.51
C ASP A 225 -4.40 -20.50 27.25
N GLN A 226 -4.82 -19.24 27.09
CA GLN A 226 -6.08 -18.74 27.64
C GLN A 226 -7.31 -19.38 26.98
N SER A 227 -7.26 -19.65 25.67
CA SER A 227 -8.35 -20.29 24.94
C SER A 227 -8.64 -21.72 25.41
N VAL A 228 -7.61 -22.46 25.87
CA VAL A 228 -7.79 -23.81 26.43
C VAL A 228 -8.44 -23.75 27.81
N THR A 229 -8.11 -22.74 28.62
CA THR A 229 -8.60 -22.62 30.00
C THR A 229 -9.94 -21.90 30.12
N MET A 230 -10.58 -21.56 28.99
CA MET A 230 -11.91 -20.93 28.91
C MET A 230 -12.00 -19.58 29.66
N ARG A 231 -10.89 -18.85 29.79
CA ARG A 231 -10.88 -17.57 30.50
C ARG A 231 -11.26 -16.42 29.58
N ASP A 232 -12.45 -15.87 29.83
CA ASP A 232 -12.94 -14.55 29.40
C ASP A 232 -12.70 -14.21 27.91
N PRO A 233 -13.60 -14.67 27.00
CA PRO A 233 -13.52 -14.38 25.58
C PRO A 233 -13.47 -12.88 25.25
N GLN A 234 -14.03 -12.04 26.11
CA GLN A 234 -14.05 -10.59 25.90
C GLN A 234 -12.66 -9.99 26.10
N GLN A 235 -11.97 -10.31 27.20
CA GLN A 235 -10.60 -9.85 27.44
C GLN A 235 -9.63 -10.32 26.35
N VAL A 236 -9.81 -11.55 25.83
CA VAL A 236 -9.00 -12.06 24.73
C VAL A 236 -9.23 -11.23 23.46
N SER A 237 -10.49 -10.94 23.13
CA SER A 237 -10.84 -10.10 21.98
C SER A 237 -10.22 -8.71 22.09
N ASP A 238 -10.35 -8.06 23.25
CA ASP A 238 -9.82 -6.70 23.48
C ASP A 238 -8.29 -6.65 23.32
N ARG A 239 -7.58 -7.68 23.81
CA ARG A 239 -6.12 -7.79 23.66
C ARG A 239 -5.70 -7.99 22.20
N LEU A 240 -6.43 -8.84 21.46
CA LEU A 240 -6.17 -9.06 20.04
C LEU A 240 -6.42 -7.78 19.24
N ASP A 241 -7.49 -7.04 19.53
CA ASP A 241 -7.80 -5.77 18.87
C ASP A 241 -6.72 -4.71 19.15
N SER A 242 -6.23 -4.61 20.39
CA SER A 242 -5.10 -3.73 20.73
C SER A 242 -3.84 -4.11 19.93
N LEU A 243 -3.54 -5.40 19.83
CA LEU A 243 -2.36 -5.87 19.11
C LEU A 243 -2.46 -5.62 17.60
N VAL A 244 -3.65 -5.78 17.01
CA VAL A 244 -3.91 -5.41 15.61
C VAL A 244 -3.60 -3.93 15.41
N HIS A 245 -4.06 -3.07 16.30
CA HIS A 245 -3.79 -1.63 16.24
C HIS A 245 -2.29 -1.31 16.33
N ASP A 246 -1.56 -1.94 17.25
CA ASP A 246 -0.11 -1.73 17.41
C ASP A 246 0.67 -2.16 16.16
N VAL A 247 0.26 -3.26 15.54
CA VAL A 247 0.83 -3.74 14.26
C VAL A 247 0.54 -2.75 13.13
N GLU A 248 -0.70 -2.27 13.00
CA GLU A 248 -1.07 -1.26 12.00
C GLU A 248 -0.29 0.05 12.17
N GLN A 249 -0.11 0.52 13.40
CA GLN A 249 0.69 1.71 13.70
C GLN A 249 2.17 1.52 13.33
N THR A 250 2.72 0.35 13.60
CA THR A 250 4.11 0.01 13.25
C THR A 250 4.28 0.01 11.73
N GLU A 251 3.35 -0.60 11.00
CA GLU A 251 3.34 -0.59 9.53
C GLU A 251 3.28 0.84 8.95
N GLN A 252 2.40 1.68 9.49
CA GLN A 252 2.30 3.07 9.06
C GLN A 252 3.60 3.83 9.28
N THR A 253 4.26 3.60 10.41
CA THR A 253 5.56 4.23 10.71
C THR A 253 6.64 3.80 9.72
N VAL A 254 6.68 2.51 9.36
CA VAL A 254 7.60 1.98 8.35
C VAL A 254 7.34 2.62 6.97
N GLN A 255 6.08 2.68 6.55
CA GLN A 255 5.68 3.29 5.26
C GLN A 255 5.95 4.80 5.21
N GLN A 256 5.73 5.51 6.32
CA GLN A 256 6.02 6.94 6.41
C GLN A 256 7.51 7.22 6.24
N VAL A 257 8.37 6.45 6.91
CA VAL A 257 9.82 6.58 6.74
C VAL A 257 10.22 6.31 5.29
N GLU A 258 9.68 5.27 4.66
CA GLU A 258 9.96 4.99 3.25
C GLU A 258 9.52 6.13 2.32
N THR A 259 8.34 6.71 2.56
CA THR A 259 7.77 7.80 1.74
C THR A 259 8.56 9.09 1.88
N ILE A 260 8.85 9.52 3.12
CA ILE A 260 9.66 10.72 3.40
C ILE A 260 10.99 10.67 2.65
N PHE A 261 11.61 9.49 2.61
CA PHE A 261 12.89 9.31 1.94
C PHE A 261 12.80 8.97 0.44
N SER A 262 11.64 8.54 -0.05
CA SER A 262 11.36 8.42 -1.49
C SER A 262 11.23 9.81 -2.11
N ASP A 263 10.51 10.72 -1.44
CA ASP A 263 10.25 12.09 -1.91
C ASP A 263 11.48 12.99 -1.87
N MET A 264 12.54 12.60 -1.15
CA MET A 264 13.85 13.28 -1.16
C MET A 264 14.78 12.82 -2.29
N SER A 265 14.45 11.74 -3.01
CA SER A 265 15.23 11.25 -4.16
C SER A 265 15.05 11.98 -5.51
N PRO A 266 13.97 12.74 -5.82
CA PRO A 266 13.75 13.31 -7.14
C PRO A 266 14.66 14.54 -7.44
N ASP A 267 15.35 15.09 -6.45
CA ASP A 267 16.23 16.25 -6.62
C ASP A 267 17.59 15.91 -7.28
N LEU A 268 17.85 14.63 -7.57
CA LEU A 268 19.05 14.20 -8.28
C LEU A 268 19.08 14.64 -9.76
N ASN A 269 17.92 14.74 -10.42
CA ASN A 269 17.85 15.10 -11.84
C ASN A 269 18.19 16.57 -12.12
N GLY A 270 17.93 17.48 -11.17
CA GLY A 270 18.36 18.87 -11.28
C GLY A 270 19.88 19.07 -11.12
N LEU A 271 20.56 18.09 -10.51
CA LEU A 271 21.97 18.20 -10.11
C LEU A 271 22.95 17.78 -11.21
N MET A 272 22.50 17.00 -12.21
CA MET A 272 23.28 16.66 -13.42
C MET A 272 23.21 17.73 -14.53
N SER A 273 22.33 18.74 -14.42
CA SER A 273 22.14 19.78 -15.44
C SER A 273 23.20 20.90 -15.42
N LEU A 274 24.21 20.83 -14.54
CA LEU A 274 25.14 21.94 -14.29
C LEU A 274 26.36 22.02 -15.24
N ASP A 275 26.44 21.21 -16.32
CA ASP A 275 27.66 21.14 -17.14
C ASP A 275 27.53 21.52 -18.65
N ASP A 276 26.34 21.79 -19.18
CA ASP A 276 26.21 22.02 -20.63
C ASP A 276 26.39 23.47 -21.12
N THR A 277 26.66 24.45 -20.24
CA THR A 277 26.64 25.89 -20.64
C THR A 277 27.97 26.64 -20.67
N THR A 278 29.12 26.00 -20.42
CA THR A 278 30.41 26.74 -20.41
C THR A 278 31.52 26.11 -21.25
N THR A 279 31.29 25.86 -22.54
CA THR A 279 32.38 25.64 -23.51
C THR A 279 32.09 26.28 -24.88
N SER A 280 31.80 27.58 -24.95
CA SER A 280 31.96 28.29 -26.24
C SER A 280 32.32 29.76 -26.02
N SER A 281 33.62 30.03 -26.03
CA SER A 281 34.17 31.36 -26.33
C SER A 281 35.59 31.21 -26.84
N GLY A 282 35.74 31.30 -28.16
CA GLY A 282 37.02 31.44 -28.86
C GLY A 282 36.77 32.11 -30.21
N PRO A 283 37.26 33.35 -30.44
CA PRO A 283 36.86 34.18 -31.57
C PRO A 283 37.66 33.81 -32.81
N ASN A 284 37.01 33.49 -33.93
CA ASN A 284 37.72 33.38 -35.20
C ASN A 284 37.44 34.59 -36.09
N ARG A 285 38.53 35.23 -36.48
CA ARG A 285 38.61 36.49 -37.20
C ARG A 285 38.02 36.39 -38.60
N VAL A 286 37.38 37.48 -39.01
CA VAL A 286 37.09 37.87 -40.40
C VAL A 286 38.36 37.83 -41.26
N ARG A 287 38.29 37.20 -42.46
CA ARG A 287 39.00 37.68 -43.66
C ARG A 287 38.29 37.22 -44.95
N ILE A 288 38.29 38.15 -45.90
CA ILE A 288 37.47 38.35 -47.09
C ILE A 288 38.13 37.76 -48.38
N GLN A 289 37.29 37.45 -49.39
CA GLN A 289 37.54 37.32 -50.87
C GLN A 289 38.50 36.19 -51.33
N ASN A 290 38.31 35.52 -52.48
CA ASN A 290 37.61 35.80 -53.76
C ASN A 290 36.94 34.54 -54.29
#